data_AF-A0A8X6N5J3-F1
#
_entry.id   AF-A0A8X6N5J3-F1
#
_cell.length_a   1.000
_cell.length_b   1.000
_cell.length_c   1.000
_cell.angle_alpha   90.00
_cell.angle_beta   90.00
_cell.angle_gamma   90.00
#
_symmetry.space_group_name_H-M   'P 1'
#
loop_
_entity.id
_entity.type
_entity.pdbx_description
1 polymer ?
#
loop_
_entity_poly.entity_id
_entity_poly.type
_entity_poly.pdbx_seq_one_letter_code
_entity_poly.pdbx_strand_id
1 'polypeptide(L)'
;MCSFKLGIFTLTPTCCRVLIALRGARCVMKAVEPLMNDDWNKSTTSIYRNLWGGNHFFGARCSSFYLILRDNSNTDELCSASFLYCEPGWYGADCKQPCHCAFGISNCNRITGACEGGCARGWRGQSCQIEDPDSNNTYIETSTMAYCSPGTYGPSCERSCHCAGNEHCHIITGQCPSGCEDGWGGSTCGSCRSGRFGENCESTCHCEGGHHSCDKDGFCYSGCEAGWAGFTCQAECTPGRFGPNCASTCHCHENSSSECDKVTGECNGDCEAGYMGKDCQTLCPQNTYGVNCLNMCVCSNLAQCNRIDGSCACVGRWRGRICNESEPQIVAATDEEVNMGQQVFLSCTADAVPEPQMNLSSSDFPGLRVSVRPLEQNQHQAVVKVKPETSGTFEFLCTTRNEHGFDMKKLTLTVV
;
A
#
# COMPACT_ATOMS: atom_id res chain seq x y z
N MET A 1 -82.54 -13.90 14.27
CA MET A 1 -81.47 -14.91 14.09
C MET A 1 -80.45 -14.37 13.11
N CYS A 2 -79.30 -13.92 13.58
CA CYS A 2 -78.17 -13.58 12.71
C CYS A 2 -77.36 -14.86 12.47
N SER A 3 -77.34 -15.37 11.24
CA SER A 3 -76.42 -16.44 10.85
C SER A 3 -75.13 -15.84 10.29
N PHE A 4 -73.98 -16.31 10.76
CA PHE A 4 -72.67 -15.93 10.23
C PHE A 4 -72.00 -17.11 9.54
N LYS A 5 -71.30 -16.83 8.43
CA LYS A 5 -70.43 -17.77 7.71
C LYS A 5 -69.04 -17.16 7.71
N LEU A 6 -68.09 -17.76 8.43
CA LEU A 6 -66.69 -17.30 8.45
C LEU A 6 -65.94 -17.93 7.27
N GLY A 7 -65.32 -17.09 6.43
CA GLY A 7 -64.43 -17.47 5.33
C GLY A 7 -63.01 -16.97 5.58
N ILE A 8 -62.03 -17.74 5.11
CA ILE A 8 -60.57 -17.62 5.37
C ILE A 8 -59.89 -16.70 4.35
N PHE A 9 -58.89 -15.88 4.76
CA PHE A 9 -57.57 -15.70 4.09
C PHE A 9 -56.56 -14.98 5.01
N THR A 10 -55.29 -15.35 4.88
CA THR A 10 -54.09 -14.91 5.63
C THR A 10 -53.12 -14.12 4.73
N LEU A 11 -52.27 -13.27 5.32
CA LEU A 11 -50.79 -13.26 5.15
C LEU A 11 -50.11 -12.37 6.22
N THR A 12 -48.91 -12.78 6.64
CA THR A 12 -48.08 -12.44 7.82
C THR A 12 -47.13 -11.23 7.56
N PRO A 13 -46.19 -10.81 8.46
CA PRO A 13 -45.88 -11.22 9.84
C PRO A 13 -45.81 -10.02 10.83
N THR A 14 -46.49 -10.14 11.99
CA THR A 14 -46.53 -9.22 13.16
C THR A 14 -47.85 -8.46 13.38
N CYS A 15 -48.99 -9.17 13.41
CA CYS A 15 -50.16 -8.86 14.25
C CYS A 15 -51.30 -9.84 13.93
N CYS A 16 -51.97 -10.41 14.94
CA CYS A 16 -53.26 -11.05 14.75
C CYS A 16 -54.29 -9.95 14.38
N ARG A 17 -54.87 -10.03 13.19
CA ARG A 17 -55.99 -9.18 12.77
C ARG A 17 -57.25 -10.03 12.72
N VAL A 18 -58.28 -9.69 13.50
CA VAL A 18 -59.61 -10.32 13.43
C VAL A 18 -60.54 -9.37 12.68
N LEU A 19 -61.18 -9.85 11.61
CA LEU A 19 -62.13 -9.10 10.79
C LEU A 19 -63.53 -9.63 11.10
N ILE A 20 -64.38 -8.80 11.73
CA ILE A 20 -65.77 -9.14 12.01
C ILE A 20 -66.67 -8.19 11.19
N ALA A 21 -67.34 -8.72 10.18
CA ALA A 21 -68.30 -7.97 9.38
C ALA A 21 -69.71 -8.12 9.98
N LEU A 22 -70.28 -7.03 10.49
CA LEU A 22 -71.66 -6.99 10.99
C LEU A 22 -72.57 -6.45 9.89
N ARG A 23 -73.61 -7.22 9.52
CA ARG A 23 -74.68 -6.75 8.63
C ARG A 23 -76.01 -6.83 9.36
N GLY A 24 -76.64 -5.67 9.59
CA GLY A 24 -78.01 -5.55 10.09
C GLY A 24 -78.10 -5.24 11.59
N ALA A 25 -78.85 -4.17 11.90
CA ALA A 25 -79.33 -3.67 13.19
C ALA A 25 -78.33 -3.54 14.37
N ARG A 26 -77.92 -2.28 14.61
CA ARG A 26 -77.46 -1.65 15.88
C ARG A 26 -76.85 -2.57 16.97
N CYS A 27 -75.81 -3.33 16.65
CA CYS A 27 -74.95 -3.92 17.68
C CYS A 27 -73.88 -2.92 18.13
N VAL A 28 -73.69 -2.76 19.44
CA VAL A 28 -72.60 -1.98 20.04
C VAL A 28 -71.60 -2.96 20.66
N MET A 29 -70.33 -2.91 20.25
CA MET A 29 -69.26 -3.70 20.87
C MET A 29 -68.73 -2.98 22.11
N LYS A 30 -68.51 -3.73 23.20
CA LYS A 30 -67.77 -3.25 24.37
C LYS A 30 -66.69 -4.28 24.72
N ALA A 31 -65.42 -3.90 24.54
CA ALA A 31 -64.29 -4.70 25.00
C ALA A 31 -64.08 -4.48 26.50
N VAL A 32 -63.87 -5.55 27.26
CA VAL A 32 -63.50 -5.50 28.68
C VAL A 32 -62.18 -6.26 28.82
N GLU A 33 -61.15 -5.57 29.31
CA GLU A 33 -59.85 -6.19 29.60
C GLU A 33 -59.97 -7.10 30.84
N PRO A 34 -59.31 -8.28 30.87
CA PRO A 34 -59.09 -8.99 32.12
C PRO A 34 -57.97 -8.29 32.90
N LEU A 35 -58.22 -8.00 34.18
CA LEU A 35 -57.24 -7.44 35.12
C LEU A 35 -56.05 -8.39 35.29
N MET A 36 -54.92 -8.03 34.69
CA MET A 36 -53.60 -8.47 35.15
C MET A 36 -52.70 -7.24 35.28
N ASN A 37 -52.10 -7.13 36.46
CA ASN A 37 -51.56 -5.91 37.03
C ASN A 37 -50.22 -5.50 36.42
N ASP A 38 -50.09 -4.19 36.29
CA ASP A 38 -48.88 -3.34 36.29
C ASP A 38 -48.10 -3.12 34.98
N ASP A 39 -48.35 -1.89 34.49
CA ASP A 39 -47.42 -0.91 33.93
C ASP A 39 -46.81 -1.15 32.55
N TRP A 40 -47.47 -0.58 31.54
CA TRP A 40 -46.88 0.52 30.76
C TRP A 40 -47.95 1.39 30.06
N ASN A 41 -48.03 2.64 30.50
CA ASN A 41 -48.50 3.86 29.83
C ASN A 41 -49.77 3.83 28.94
N LYS A 42 -50.84 4.35 29.56
CA LYS A 42 -51.85 5.27 29.03
C LYS A 42 -51.67 5.70 27.56
N SER A 43 -52.59 5.25 26.72
CA SER A 43 -53.26 6.15 25.78
C SER A 43 -54.76 5.82 25.73
N THR A 44 -55.50 6.54 26.56
CA THR A 44 -56.94 6.77 26.41
C THR A 44 -57.25 7.17 24.98
N THR A 45 -58.06 6.37 24.27
CA THR A 45 -58.94 6.90 23.23
C THR A 45 -60.31 6.26 23.37
N SER A 46 -61.19 6.94 24.09
CA SER A 46 -62.63 6.74 24.01
C SER A 46 -63.08 6.98 22.57
N ILE A 47 -63.59 5.96 21.87
CA ILE A 47 -64.30 6.15 20.60
C ILE A 47 -65.79 5.87 20.85
N TYR A 48 -66.51 6.91 21.28
CA TYR A 48 -67.94 7.02 21.03
C TYR A 48 -68.12 7.50 19.59
N ARG A 49 -68.31 6.58 18.64
CA ARG A 49 -68.92 6.93 17.33
C ARG A 49 -69.81 5.81 16.84
N ASN A 50 -71.04 6.19 16.49
CA ASN A 50 -71.94 5.39 15.67
C ASN A 50 -71.26 5.16 14.31
N LEU A 51 -70.95 3.91 13.98
CA LEU A 51 -70.25 3.55 12.74
C LEU A 51 -71.23 2.90 11.77
N TRP A 52 -71.78 3.72 10.88
CA TRP A 52 -72.38 3.25 9.64
C TRP A 52 -71.29 3.22 8.57
N GLY A 53 -71.01 2.03 8.04
CA GLY A 53 -70.27 1.85 6.80
C GLY A 53 -68.75 2.09 6.86
N GLY A 54 -68.02 1.26 7.62
CA GLY A 54 -66.56 1.22 7.54
C GLY A 54 -65.95 -0.02 8.22
N ASN A 55 -64.92 -0.60 7.61
CA ASN A 55 -64.09 -1.65 8.22
C ASN A 55 -63.19 -1.03 9.29
N HIS A 56 -63.20 -1.59 10.51
CA HIS A 56 -62.35 -1.11 11.61
C HIS A 56 -61.43 -2.22 12.12
N PHE A 57 -60.20 -1.84 12.46
CA PHE A 57 -59.10 -2.75 12.82
C PHE A 57 -58.76 -2.60 14.31
N PHE A 58 -58.58 -3.71 15.02
CA PHE A 58 -58.07 -3.74 16.39
C PHE A 58 -56.93 -4.76 16.48
N GLY A 59 -55.84 -4.38 17.15
CA GLY A 59 -54.71 -5.25 17.44
C GLY A 59 -54.50 -5.38 18.94
N ALA A 60 -54.53 -6.60 19.46
CA ALA A 60 -54.15 -6.91 20.85
C ALA A 60 -53.46 -8.29 20.91
N ARG A 61 -52.45 -8.41 21.78
CA ARG A 61 -51.77 -9.68 22.11
C ARG A 61 -52.38 -10.26 23.39
N CYS A 62 -53.43 -11.07 23.28
CA CYS A 62 -54.04 -11.80 24.41
C CYS A 62 -54.21 -13.29 24.05
N SER A 63 -53.98 -14.19 25.00
CA SER A 63 -54.18 -15.65 24.86
C SER A 63 -55.65 -16.09 24.89
N SER A 64 -56.55 -15.20 25.30
CA SER A 64 -58.02 -15.37 25.25
C SER A 64 -58.72 -14.03 25.45
N PHE A 65 -59.87 -13.81 24.80
CA PHE A 65 -60.72 -12.63 24.98
C PHE A 65 -62.21 -13.02 24.99
N TYR A 66 -63.04 -12.25 25.69
CA TYR A 66 -64.49 -12.46 25.75
C TYR A 66 -65.19 -11.35 24.96
N LEU A 67 -66.18 -11.72 24.14
CA LEU A 67 -67.06 -10.77 23.47
C LEU A 67 -68.46 -10.91 24.05
N ILE A 68 -68.97 -9.85 24.67
CA ILE A 68 -70.35 -9.79 25.14
C ILE A 68 -71.14 -8.96 24.13
N LEU A 69 -72.12 -9.58 23.48
CA LEU A 69 -73.06 -8.89 22.60
C LEU A 69 -74.38 -8.70 23.35
N ARG A 70 -74.83 -7.45 23.47
CA ARG A 70 -76.17 -7.13 23.99
C ARG A 70 -77.11 -6.82 22.85
N ASP A 71 -78.19 -7.56 22.76
CA ASP A 71 -79.41 -7.14 22.05
C ASP A 71 -80.41 -6.54 23.06
N ASN A 72 -81.33 -5.72 22.59
CA ASN A 72 -82.34 -4.98 23.35
C ASN A 72 -83.41 -5.87 24.04
N SER A 73 -83.17 -7.18 24.16
CA SER A 73 -84.07 -8.16 24.79
C SER A 73 -83.62 -8.61 26.19
N ASN A 74 -82.60 -8.00 26.80
CA ASN A 74 -82.15 -8.30 28.18
C ASN A 74 -81.78 -9.77 28.44
N THR A 75 -81.33 -10.49 27.41
CA THR A 75 -80.71 -11.81 27.54
C THR A 75 -79.25 -11.68 27.13
N ASP A 76 -78.34 -11.72 28.10
CA ASP A 76 -76.89 -11.73 27.85
C ASP A 76 -76.51 -13.14 27.31
N GLU A 77 -76.31 -13.29 25.99
CA GLU A 77 -75.68 -14.50 25.44
C GLU A 77 -74.16 -14.37 25.56
N LEU A 78 -73.54 -15.18 26.44
CA LEU A 78 -72.09 -15.31 26.51
C LEU A 78 -71.60 -16.19 25.35
N CYS A 79 -70.96 -15.58 24.35
CA CYS A 79 -70.12 -16.31 23.41
C CYS A 79 -68.70 -16.44 23.98
N SER A 80 -68.33 -17.62 24.47
CA SER A 80 -66.93 -17.92 24.79
C SER A 80 -66.18 -18.33 23.53
N ALA A 81 -65.12 -17.59 23.18
CA ALA A 81 -64.16 -17.98 22.16
C ALA A 81 -62.88 -18.43 22.89
N SER A 82 -62.71 -19.74 23.05
CA SER A 82 -61.47 -20.34 23.51
C SER A 82 -60.53 -20.58 22.33
N PHE A 83 -59.29 -20.10 22.41
CA PHE A 83 -58.25 -20.52 21.47
C PHE A 83 -57.90 -21.97 21.79
N LEU A 84 -58.28 -22.90 20.91
CA LEU A 84 -57.89 -24.30 21.02
C LEU A 84 -56.40 -24.42 20.65
N TYR A 85 -55.55 -24.75 21.61
CA TYR A 85 -54.14 -25.02 21.37
C TYR A 85 -53.97 -26.51 21.06
N CYS A 86 -53.52 -26.85 19.85
CA CYS A 86 -53.23 -28.24 19.49
C CYS A 86 -52.00 -28.75 20.23
N GLU A 87 -52.07 -29.98 20.75
CA GLU A 87 -50.89 -30.67 21.27
C GLU A 87 -49.85 -30.88 20.15
N PRO A 88 -48.54 -30.94 20.47
CA PRO A 88 -47.50 -31.17 19.47
C PRO A 88 -47.81 -32.42 18.64
N GLY A 89 -47.73 -32.29 17.31
CA GLY A 89 -48.09 -33.36 16.36
C GLY A 89 -49.54 -33.35 15.90
N TRP A 90 -50.35 -32.35 16.29
CA TRP A 90 -51.74 -32.21 15.83
C TRP A 90 -52.00 -30.84 15.20
N TYR A 91 -52.88 -30.80 14.20
CA TYR A 91 -53.23 -29.56 13.48
C TYR A 91 -54.70 -29.50 13.05
N GLY A 92 -55.11 -28.33 12.58
CA GLY A 92 -56.45 -28.05 12.04
C GLY A 92 -57.39 -27.39 13.06
N ALA A 93 -58.58 -26.99 12.60
CA ALA A 93 -59.52 -26.17 13.39
C ALA A 93 -59.97 -26.81 14.73
N ASP A 94 -59.93 -28.15 14.82
CA ASP A 94 -60.29 -28.91 16.02
C ASP A 94 -59.14 -29.73 16.62
N CYS A 95 -57.90 -29.56 16.12
CA CYS A 95 -56.71 -30.32 16.57
C CYS A 95 -56.86 -31.85 16.50
N LYS A 96 -57.61 -32.36 15.51
CA LYS A 96 -57.88 -33.80 15.31
C LYS A 96 -57.10 -34.42 14.16
N GLN A 97 -56.27 -33.66 13.44
CA GLN A 97 -55.46 -34.20 12.37
C GLN A 97 -54.01 -34.41 12.83
N PRO A 98 -53.47 -35.63 12.74
CA PRO A 98 -52.11 -35.90 13.16
C PRO A 98 -51.09 -35.49 12.07
N CYS A 99 -49.91 -35.11 12.51
CA CYS A 99 -48.74 -34.77 11.71
C CYS A 99 -47.59 -35.73 11.99
N HIS A 100 -46.98 -36.27 10.93
CA HIS A 100 -45.82 -37.15 11.04
C HIS A 100 -44.58 -36.54 10.35
N CYS A 101 -43.93 -35.58 11.01
CA CYS A 101 -42.79 -34.83 10.45
C CYS A 101 -41.43 -35.52 10.65
N ALA A 102 -40.52 -35.36 9.67
CA ALA A 102 -39.20 -36.02 9.64
C ALA A 102 -38.28 -35.68 10.83
N PHE A 103 -38.38 -34.45 11.35
CA PHE A 103 -37.55 -33.94 12.43
C PHE A 103 -38.30 -33.82 13.77
N GLY A 104 -39.41 -34.55 13.95
CA GLY A 104 -40.18 -34.62 15.20
C GLY A 104 -41.49 -33.84 15.21
N ILE A 105 -42.42 -34.23 16.09
CA ILE A 105 -43.82 -33.77 16.14
C ILE A 105 -44.00 -32.28 16.45
N SER A 106 -42.98 -31.62 17.00
CA SER A 106 -42.99 -30.18 17.30
C SER A 106 -42.80 -29.30 16.06
N ASN A 107 -42.34 -29.86 14.94
CA ASN A 107 -42.08 -29.15 13.69
C ASN A 107 -43.29 -29.14 12.73
N CYS A 108 -44.45 -29.62 13.22
CA CYS A 108 -45.72 -29.50 12.53
C CYS A 108 -46.33 -28.11 12.75
N ASN A 109 -46.66 -27.43 11.67
CA ASN A 109 -47.43 -26.20 11.71
C ASN A 109 -48.84 -26.51 12.25
N ARG A 110 -49.19 -25.92 13.40
CA ARG A 110 -50.42 -26.25 14.13
C ARG A 110 -51.72 -25.85 13.40
N ILE A 111 -51.62 -24.98 12.39
CA ILE A 111 -52.77 -24.51 11.61
C ILE A 111 -52.89 -25.30 10.30
N THR A 112 -51.79 -25.41 9.55
CA THR A 112 -51.80 -26.01 8.21
C THR A 112 -51.37 -27.47 8.18
N GLY A 113 -50.75 -27.95 9.25
CA GLY A 113 -50.14 -29.28 9.35
C GLY A 113 -48.81 -29.41 8.63
N ALA A 114 -48.31 -28.36 7.97
CA ALA A 114 -47.08 -28.42 7.20
C ALA A 114 -45.86 -28.73 8.08
N CYS A 115 -45.03 -29.67 7.65
CA CYS A 115 -43.83 -30.10 8.36
C CYS A 115 -42.58 -29.36 7.85
N GLU A 116 -41.86 -28.70 8.74
CA GLU A 116 -40.55 -28.13 8.42
C GLU A 116 -39.53 -29.26 8.20
N GLY A 117 -38.99 -29.35 6.97
CA GLY A 117 -38.09 -30.43 6.56
C GLY A 117 -38.77 -31.71 6.03
N GLY A 118 -40.10 -31.70 5.84
CA GLY A 118 -40.83 -32.77 5.16
C GLY A 118 -41.35 -33.90 6.06
N CYS A 119 -41.90 -34.94 5.44
CA CYS A 119 -42.57 -36.04 6.13
C CYS A 119 -41.60 -37.11 6.62
N ALA A 120 -41.92 -37.72 7.77
CA ALA A 120 -41.23 -38.90 8.27
C ALA A 120 -41.39 -40.09 7.30
N ARG A 121 -40.46 -41.04 7.35
CA ARG A 121 -40.50 -42.24 6.50
C ARG A 121 -41.85 -42.96 6.65
N GLY A 122 -42.49 -43.29 5.53
CA GLY A 122 -43.81 -43.93 5.49
C GLY A 122 -45.00 -42.98 5.55
N TRP A 123 -44.79 -41.66 5.49
CA TRP A 123 -45.85 -40.65 5.52
C TRP A 123 -45.73 -39.67 4.36
N ARG A 124 -46.87 -39.26 3.80
CA ARG A 124 -46.97 -38.34 2.68
C ARG A 124 -48.12 -37.34 2.83
N GLY A 125 -48.19 -36.40 1.90
CA GLY A 125 -49.16 -35.30 1.91
C GLY A 125 -48.57 -34.01 2.48
N GLN A 126 -49.21 -32.87 2.18
CA GLN A 126 -48.71 -31.54 2.56
C GLN A 126 -48.58 -31.35 4.08
N SER A 127 -49.28 -32.16 4.85
CA SER A 127 -49.25 -32.19 6.31
C SER A 127 -48.88 -33.56 6.90
N CYS A 128 -48.33 -34.45 6.08
CA CYS A 128 -47.80 -35.74 6.50
C CYS A 128 -48.79 -36.59 7.32
N GLN A 129 -50.05 -36.59 6.90
CA GLN A 129 -51.19 -37.25 7.55
C GLN A 129 -51.66 -38.52 6.82
N ILE A 130 -51.10 -38.79 5.63
CA ILE A 130 -51.45 -39.95 4.81
C ILE A 130 -50.34 -40.98 4.95
N GLU A 131 -50.68 -42.18 5.42
CA GLU A 131 -49.76 -43.30 5.45
C GLU A 131 -49.41 -43.70 4.01
N ASP A 132 -48.11 -43.79 3.72
CA ASP A 132 -47.59 -44.22 2.44
C ASP A 132 -47.31 -45.74 2.49
N PRO A 133 -48.14 -46.58 1.86
CA PRO A 133 -47.99 -48.02 1.90
C PRO A 133 -46.72 -48.51 1.20
N ASP A 134 -46.08 -47.66 0.37
CA ASP A 134 -44.90 -48.01 -0.42
C ASP A 134 -43.63 -47.37 0.16
N SER A 135 -43.38 -47.56 1.47
CA SER A 135 -42.22 -47.05 2.22
C SER A 135 -40.83 -47.58 1.77
N ASN A 136 -40.70 -48.02 0.52
CA ASN A 136 -39.45 -48.51 -0.05
C ASN A 136 -39.17 -48.05 -1.50
N ASN A 137 -39.81 -46.98 -1.99
CA ASN A 137 -39.41 -46.44 -3.30
C ASN A 137 -39.43 -44.90 -3.36
N THR A 138 -38.24 -44.33 -3.45
CA THR A 138 -37.92 -42.93 -3.81
C THR A 138 -38.74 -42.42 -4.99
N TYR A 139 -39.39 -41.25 -4.85
CA TYR A 139 -39.39 -40.19 -5.87
C TYR A 139 -39.74 -38.85 -5.20
N ILE A 140 -38.71 -38.05 -4.92
CA ILE A 140 -38.84 -36.63 -4.62
C ILE A 140 -39.04 -35.94 -5.96
N GLU A 141 -40.26 -35.47 -6.26
CA GLU A 141 -40.47 -34.51 -7.33
C GLU A 141 -40.05 -33.11 -6.86
N THR A 142 -38.74 -32.86 -6.82
CA THR A 142 -38.19 -31.50 -6.91
C THR A 142 -38.09 -31.12 -8.38
N SER A 143 -39.23 -30.89 -9.02
CA SER A 143 -39.27 -30.11 -10.25
C SER A 143 -38.83 -28.68 -9.90
N THR A 144 -37.61 -28.34 -10.37
CA THR A 144 -36.84 -27.09 -10.23
C THR A 144 -35.87 -26.97 -9.04
N MET A 145 -34.94 -27.92 -8.91
CA MET A 145 -33.57 -27.53 -8.55
C MET A 145 -32.86 -27.14 -9.85
N ALA A 146 -32.59 -25.85 -10.04
CA ALA A 146 -31.76 -25.39 -11.14
C ALA A 146 -30.35 -25.98 -10.96
N TYR A 147 -29.94 -26.89 -11.85
CA TYR A 147 -28.55 -27.30 -11.94
C TYR A 147 -27.77 -26.11 -12.50
N CYS A 148 -27.09 -25.39 -11.61
CA CYS A 148 -26.21 -24.31 -12.00
C CYS A 148 -24.97 -24.87 -12.70
N SER A 149 -24.50 -24.18 -13.73
CA SER A 149 -23.21 -24.50 -14.35
C SER A 149 -22.10 -24.39 -13.29
N PRO A 150 -21.02 -25.18 -13.41
CA PRO A 150 -19.86 -25.05 -12.53
C PRO A 150 -19.42 -23.58 -12.40
N GLY A 151 -19.18 -23.12 -11.18
CA GLY A 151 -18.84 -21.72 -10.89
C GLY A 151 -20.03 -20.78 -10.70
N THR A 152 -21.28 -21.28 -10.65
CA THR A 152 -22.48 -20.46 -10.40
C THR A 152 -23.40 -21.03 -9.30
N TYR A 153 -24.14 -20.17 -8.61
CA TYR A 153 -25.02 -20.54 -7.50
C TYR A 153 -26.23 -19.61 -7.36
N GLY A 154 -27.19 -20.02 -6.53
CA GLY A 154 -28.41 -19.29 -6.21
C GLY A 154 -29.65 -19.81 -6.96
N PRO A 155 -30.85 -19.31 -6.62
CA PRO A 155 -32.13 -19.83 -7.11
C PRO A 155 -32.31 -19.73 -8.64
N SER A 156 -31.54 -18.86 -9.30
CA SER A 156 -31.53 -18.67 -10.77
C SER A 156 -30.15 -18.86 -11.41
N CYS A 157 -29.14 -19.33 -10.67
CA CYS A 157 -27.76 -19.48 -11.16
C CYS A 157 -27.10 -18.21 -11.71
N GLU A 158 -27.54 -17.04 -11.26
CA GLU A 158 -27.05 -15.72 -11.72
C GLU A 158 -25.79 -15.25 -10.95
N ARG A 159 -25.45 -15.89 -9.83
CA ARG A 159 -24.30 -15.52 -9.00
C ARG A 159 -23.13 -16.43 -9.32
N SER A 160 -21.93 -15.88 -9.35
CA SER A 160 -20.69 -16.63 -9.64
C SER A 160 -19.84 -16.83 -8.39
N CYS A 161 -19.09 -17.92 -8.34
CA CYS A 161 -18.20 -18.31 -7.24
C CYS A 161 -16.85 -18.80 -7.81
N HIS A 162 -15.76 -18.53 -7.09
CA HIS A 162 -14.38 -18.82 -7.52
C HIS A 162 -13.64 -19.67 -6.49
N CYS A 163 -13.99 -20.96 -6.44
CA CYS A 163 -13.41 -21.90 -5.48
C CYS A 163 -12.03 -22.40 -5.92
N ALA A 164 -11.10 -22.53 -4.97
CA ALA A 164 -9.78 -23.08 -5.23
C ALA A 164 -9.85 -24.49 -5.86
N GLY A 165 -8.92 -24.78 -6.76
CA GLY A 165 -8.75 -26.14 -7.31
C GLY A 165 -9.85 -26.61 -8.28
N ASN A 166 -10.58 -25.68 -8.93
CA ASN A 166 -11.73 -25.97 -9.79
C ASN A 166 -12.90 -26.71 -9.08
N GLU A 167 -12.99 -26.60 -7.76
CA GLU A 167 -14.10 -27.18 -7.01
C GLU A 167 -15.42 -26.46 -7.26
N HIS A 168 -16.54 -27.17 -7.05
CA HIS A 168 -17.87 -26.58 -7.22
C HIS A 168 -18.35 -25.98 -5.90
N CYS A 169 -18.78 -24.72 -5.94
CA CYS A 169 -19.41 -24.10 -4.77
C CYS A 169 -20.80 -24.70 -4.50
N HIS A 170 -21.25 -24.57 -3.26
CA HIS A 170 -22.56 -25.02 -2.84
C HIS A 170 -23.67 -24.30 -3.62
N ILE A 171 -24.55 -25.05 -4.31
CA ILE A 171 -25.54 -24.53 -5.27
C ILE A 171 -26.51 -23.47 -4.72
N ILE A 172 -26.80 -23.46 -3.41
CA ILE A 172 -27.66 -22.45 -2.76
C ILE A 172 -26.86 -21.32 -2.10
N THR A 173 -25.86 -21.65 -1.28
CA THR A 173 -25.13 -20.69 -0.45
C THR A 173 -23.93 -20.06 -1.14
N GLY A 174 -23.38 -20.68 -2.18
CA GLY A 174 -22.16 -20.26 -2.88
C GLY A 174 -20.87 -20.58 -2.11
N GLN A 175 -20.95 -21.36 -1.04
CA GLN A 175 -19.78 -21.68 -0.21
C GLN A 175 -18.83 -22.66 -0.90
N CYS A 176 -17.54 -22.33 -0.86
CA CYS A 176 -16.46 -23.16 -1.39
C CYS A 176 -15.90 -24.08 -0.30
N PRO A 177 -15.83 -25.41 -0.52
CA PRO A 177 -15.37 -26.37 0.48
C PRO A 177 -13.90 -26.17 0.86
N SER A 178 -13.05 -25.89 -0.13
CA SER A 178 -11.59 -25.77 0.02
C SER A 178 -11.06 -24.34 -0.02
N GLY A 179 -11.92 -23.34 0.20
CA GLY A 179 -11.55 -21.92 0.13
C GLY A 179 -11.58 -21.33 -1.28
N CYS A 180 -11.04 -20.11 -1.43
CA CYS A 180 -11.15 -19.30 -2.64
C CYS A 180 -9.86 -19.28 -3.47
N GLU A 181 -9.97 -19.09 -4.78
CA GLU A 181 -8.82 -18.81 -5.65
C GLU A 181 -8.15 -17.47 -5.30
N ASP A 182 -6.89 -17.27 -5.73
CA ASP A 182 -6.17 -16.01 -5.55
C ASP A 182 -6.95 -14.81 -6.10
N GLY A 183 -7.08 -13.77 -5.27
CA GLY A 183 -7.84 -12.56 -5.62
C GLY A 183 -9.34 -12.65 -5.28
N TRP A 184 -9.79 -13.74 -4.67
CA TRP A 184 -11.16 -13.95 -4.20
C TRP A 184 -11.20 -14.26 -2.70
N GLY A 185 -12.24 -13.82 -2.01
CA GLY A 185 -12.37 -14.04 -0.57
C GLY A 185 -13.78 -13.91 -0.02
N GLY A 186 -13.90 -14.17 1.27
CA GLY A 186 -15.18 -14.32 1.96
C GLY A 186 -15.84 -15.68 1.70
N SER A 187 -16.95 -15.95 2.37
CA SER A 187 -17.61 -17.26 2.35
C SER A 187 -18.19 -17.67 1.00
N THR A 188 -18.25 -16.77 0.02
CA THR A 188 -18.76 -17.04 -1.34
C THR A 188 -17.73 -16.77 -2.43
N CYS A 189 -16.47 -16.50 -2.05
CA CYS A 189 -15.37 -16.19 -2.96
C CYS A 189 -15.73 -15.09 -3.95
N GLY A 190 -16.10 -13.92 -3.39
CA GLY A 190 -16.28 -12.68 -4.14
C GLY A 190 -14.94 -11.95 -4.29
N SER A 191 -14.86 -11.04 -5.27
CA SER A 191 -13.62 -10.29 -5.55
C SER A 191 -13.10 -9.60 -4.29
N CYS A 192 -11.78 -9.65 -4.08
CA CYS A 192 -11.16 -8.95 -2.96
C CYS A 192 -11.49 -7.45 -2.95
N ARG A 193 -11.66 -6.90 -1.75
CA ARG A 193 -11.77 -5.45 -1.56
C ARG A 193 -10.47 -4.78 -2.01
N SER A 194 -10.58 -3.61 -2.65
CA SER A 194 -9.43 -2.83 -3.09
C SER A 194 -8.33 -2.76 -2.03
N GLY A 195 -7.13 -3.15 -2.44
CA GLY A 195 -5.93 -3.19 -1.61
C GLY A 195 -5.66 -4.48 -0.84
N ARG A 196 -6.41 -5.53 -1.16
CA ARG A 196 -6.14 -6.90 -0.72
C ARG A 196 -6.09 -7.84 -1.91
N PHE A 197 -5.27 -8.88 -1.79
CA PHE A 197 -5.09 -9.90 -2.82
C PHE A 197 -4.70 -11.25 -2.18
N GLY A 198 -4.47 -12.27 -3.02
CA GLY A 198 -4.07 -13.61 -2.58
C GLY A 198 -5.22 -14.43 -2.00
N GLU A 199 -4.89 -15.61 -1.50
CA GLU A 199 -5.85 -16.55 -0.92
C GLU A 199 -6.66 -15.88 0.21
N ASN A 200 -7.99 -15.97 0.11
CA ASN A 200 -8.93 -15.41 1.07
C ASN A 200 -8.78 -13.89 1.33
N CYS A 201 -8.08 -13.15 0.47
CA CYS A 201 -7.79 -11.72 0.61
C CYS A 201 -6.97 -11.35 1.86
N GLU A 202 -6.10 -12.25 2.33
CA GLU A 202 -5.31 -12.02 3.54
C GLU A 202 -4.12 -11.07 3.30
N SER A 203 -3.57 -11.04 2.09
CA SER A 203 -2.44 -10.17 1.74
C SER A 203 -2.89 -8.74 1.46
N THR A 204 -2.08 -7.76 1.86
CA THR A 204 -2.31 -6.32 1.63
C THR A 204 -1.19 -5.76 0.77
N CYS A 205 -1.48 -5.09 -0.33
CA CYS A 205 -0.44 -4.54 -1.20
C CYS A 205 0.05 -3.17 -0.73
N HIS A 206 1.32 -2.87 -0.97
CA HIS A 206 2.02 -1.64 -0.55
C HIS A 206 2.42 -0.81 -1.78
N CYS A 207 1.45 -0.47 -2.63
CA CYS A 207 1.71 0.25 -3.89
C CYS A 207 1.89 1.76 -3.68
N GLU A 208 2.69 2.38 -4.54
CA GLU A 208 2.78 3.83 -4.64
C GLU A 208 1.42 4.43 -5.04
N GLY A 209 0.97 5.45 -4.31
CA GLY A 209 -0.39 6.00 -4.41
C GLY A 209 -1.40 5.35 -3.44
N GLY A 210 -0.95 4.41 -2.61
CA GLY A 210 -1.70 3.80 -1.53
C GLY A 210 -2.14 2.37 -1.81
N HIS A 211 -2.54 1.68 -0.74
CA HIS A 211 -2.84 0.25 -0.77
C HIS A 211 -3.91 -0.14 -1.79
N HIS A 212 -4.81 0.74 -2.23
CA HIS A 212 -5.93 0.37 -3.12
C HIS A 212 -5.56 0.20 -4.61
N SER A 213 -4.28 0.37 -4.96
CA SER A 213 -3.81 0.48 -6.35
C SER A 213 -3.25 -0.80 -6.96
N CYS A 214 -3.28 -1.94 -6.27
CA CYS A 214 -2.90 -3.23 -6.85
C CYS A 214 -4.05 -3.92 -7.59
N ASP A 215 -3.71 -4.78 -8.55
CA ASP A 215 -4.67 -5.69 -9.18
C ASP A 215 -5.00 -6.92 -8.32
N LYS A 216 -5.81 -7.82 -8.89
CA LYS A 216 -6.26 -9.07 -8.23
C LYS A 216 -5.11 -10.00 -7.84
N ASP A 217 -3.97 -9.90 -8.52
CA ASP A 217 -2.78 -10.73 -8.28
C ASP A 217 -1.79 -10.00 -7.35
N GLY A 218 -2.15 -8.80 -6.89
CA GLY A 218 -1.35 -7.97 -5.97
C GLY A 218 -0.31 -7.11 -6.67
N PHE A 219 -0.29 -7.06 -8.00
CA PHE A 219 0.74 -6.34 -8.76
C PHE A 219 0.52 -4.83 -8.68
N CYS A 220 1.61 -4.09 -8.44
CA CYS A 220 1.61 -2.63 -8.37
C CYS A 220 2.18 -2.02 -9.66
N TYR A 221 1.32 -1.49 -10.54
CA TYR A 221 1.75 -0.85 -11.80
C TYR A 221 2.54 0.44 -11.59
N SER A 222 2.30 1.14 -10.48
CA SER A 222 3.02 2.36 -10.08
C SER A 222 4.32 2.08 -9.33
N GLY A 223 4.63 0.83 -9.00
CA GLY A 223 5.72 0.47 -8.09
C GLY A 223 5.29 0.49 -6.63
N CYS A 224 6.26 0.28 -5.74
CA CYS A 224 6.06 0.14 -4.30
C CYS A 224 6.23 1.44 -3.52
N GLU A 225 5.46 1.56 -2.44
CA GLU A 225 5.65 2.60 -1.46
C GLU A 225 7.00 2.47 -0.74
N ALA A 226 7.40 3.54 -0.05
CA ALA A 226 8.67 3.57 0.65
C ALA A 226 8.76 2.50 1.75
N GLY A 227 9.88 1.77 1.80
CA GLY A 227 10.08 0.66 2.73
C GLY A 227 9.72 -0.72 2.17
N TRP A 228 9.19 -0.79 0.94
CA TRP A 228 8.71 -2.03 0.31
C TRP A 228 9.27 -2.22 -1.11
N ALA A 229 9.40 -3.47 -1.51
CA ALA A 229 9.90 -3.91 -2.82
C ALA A 229 9.25 -5.23 -3.28
N GLY A 230 9.59 -5.60 -4.52
CA GLY A 230 9.05 -6.78 -5.19
C GLY A 230 7.81 -6.47 -6.03
N PHE A 231 7.43 -7.40 -6.91
CA PHE A 231 6.34 -7.18 -7.86
C PHE A 231 4.97 -6.93 -7.19
N THR A 232 4.78 -7.49 -6.00
CA THR A 232 3.56 -7.33 -5.18
C THR A 232 3.77 -6.44 -3.95
N CYS A 233 4.95 -5.81 -3.85
CA CYS A 233 5.32 -4.93 -2.74
C CYS A 233 5.13 -5.56 -1.35
N GLN A 234 5.42 -6.86 -1.21
CA GLN A 234 5.33 -7.60 0.05
C GLN A 234 6.68 -7.75 0.76
N ALA A 235 7.79 -7.44 0.09
CA ALA A 235 9.10 -7.56 0.68
C ALA A 235 9.49 -6.23 1.32
N GLU A 236 9.85 -6.25 2.60
CA GLU A 236 10.46 -5.08 3.23
C GLU A 236 11.86 -4.83 2.66
N CYS A 237 12.33 -3.58 2.72
CA CYS A 237 13.71 -3.29 2.33
C CYS A 237 14.72 -4.10 3.13
N THR A 238 15.67 -4.70 2.42
CA THR A 238 16.84 -5.31 3.05
C THR A 238 17.68 -4.26 3.77
N PRO A 239 18.39 -4.62 4.86
CA PRO A 239 19.35 -3.74 5.53
C PRO A 239 20.24 -2.97 4.55
N GLY A 240 20.38 -1.67 4.76
CA GLY A 240 21.17 -0.79 3.89
C GLY A 240 20.43 -0.24 2.66
N ARG A 241 19.13 -0.53 2.49
CA ARG A 241 18.29 0.08 1.45
C ARG A 241 17.05 0.74 2.01
N PHE A 242 16.56 1.77 1.31
CA PHE A 242 15.37 2.51 1.74
C PHE A 242 14.61 3.12 0.55
N GLY A 243 13.46 3.73 0.86
CA GLY A 243 12.66 4.49 -0.09
C GLY A 243 11.77 3.62 -0.97
N PRO A 244 11.11 4.20 -1.99
CA PRO A 244 10.20 3.47 -2.86
C PRO A 244 10.96 2.41 -3.66
N ASN A 245 10.38 1.22 -3.74
CA ASN A 245 11.01 0.04 -4.35
C ASN A 245 12.37 -0.35 -3.74
N CYS A 246 12.72 0.19 -2.56
CA CYS A 246 14.04 0.04 -1.94
C CYS A 246 15.19 0.41 -2.90
N ALA A 247 14.97 1.39 -3.78
CA ALA A 247 15.91 1.76 -4.83
C ALA A 247 17.12 2.56 -4.30
N SER A 248 17.01 3.16 -3.12
CA SER A 248 18.06 4.00 -2.51
C SER A 248 18.92 3.20 -1.54
N THR A 249 20.18 3.62 -1.36
CA THR A 249 21.16 2.95 -0.48
C THR A 249 21.52 3.86 0.70
N CYS A 250 21.58 3.30 1.91
CA CYS A 250 21.99 4.03 3.10
C CYS A 250 23.49 4.37 3.03
N HIS A 251 23.87 5.55 3.53
CA HIS A 251 25.26 5.97 3.69
C HIS A 251 25.55 6.34 5.16
N CYS A 252 25.04 5.55 6.10
CA CYS A 252 25.29 5.74 7.52
C CYS A 252 26.63 5.13 7.92
N HIS A 253 27.37 5.80 8.79
CA HIS A 253 28.67 5.34 9.26
C HIS A 253 28.54 4.08 10.13
N GLU A 254 29.55 3.20 10.15
CA GLU A 254 29.52 1.91 10.86
C GLU A 254 29.27 2.00 12.37
N ASN A 255 29.50 3.16 12.98
CA ASN A 255 29.24 3.44 14.39
C ASN A 255 27.78 3.82 14.70
N SER A 256 26.97 4.05 13.67
CA SER A 256 25.52 4.21 13.78
C SER A 256 24.88 2.83 13.87
N SER A 257 23.70 2.71 14.49
CA SER A 257 22.93 1.46 14.39
C SER A 257 22.81 1.13 12.91
N SER A 258 23.34 -0.02 12.49
CA SER A 258 23.80 -0.35 11.13
C SER A 258 22.77 -0.27 9.99
N GLU A 259 21.56 0.23 10.26
CA GLU A 259 20.44 0.28 9.35
C GLU A 259 19.80 1.66 9.42
N CYS A 260 19.74 2.34 8.26
CA CYS A 260 18.92 3.55 8.13
C CYS A 260 17.44 3.18 8.13
N ASP A 261 16.58 4.14 8.45
CA ASP A 261 15.14 3.95 8.36
C ASP A 261 14.74 3.52 6.94
N LYS A 262 14.07 2.37 6.80
CA LYS A 262 13.71 1.80 5.49
C LYS A 262 12.77 2.68 4.65
N VAL A 263 12.05 3.61 5.29
CA VAL A 263 11.10 4.51 4.64
C VAL A 263 11.78 5.82 4.29
N THR A 264 12.40 6.48 5.26
CA THR A 264 12.95 7.85 5.13
C THR A 264 14.41 7.89 4.73
N GLY A 265 15.17 6.84 5.01
CA GLY A 265 16.63 6.81 4.86
C GLY A 265 17.39 7.48 5.99
N GLU A 266 16.72 7.95 7.04
CA GLU A 266 17.38 8.64 8.16
C GLU A 266 18.33 7.72 8.94
N CYS A 267 19.51 8.23 9.27
CA CYS A 267 20.54 7.54 10.03
C CYS A 267 20.49 7.96 11.51
N ASN A 268 20.59 6.98 12.42
CA ASN A 268 20.74 7.23 13.85
C ASN A 268 22.22 7.41 14.21
N GLY A 269 22.86 8.46 13.68
CA GLY A 269 24.27 8.76 13.93
C GLY A 269 24.92 9.58 12.83
N ASP A 270 26.20 9.31 12.59
CA ASP A 270 27.00 10.01 11.59
C ASP A 270 26.84 9.39 10.20
N CYS A 271 27.09 10.19 9.17
CA CYS A 271 27.19 9.76 7.78
C CYS A 271 28.58 9.23 7.44
N GLU A 272 28.63 8.29 6.50
CA GLU A 272 29.90 7.86 5.89
C GLU A 272 30.68 9.05 5.30
N ALA A 273 31.99 8.86 5.17
CA ALA A 273 32.85 9.88 4.59
C ALA A 273 32.42 10.24 3.16
N GLY A 274 32.23 11.54 2.89
CA GLY A 274 31.74 12.03 1.60
C GLY A 274 30.25 12.35 1.56
N TYR A 275 29.51 12.10 2.65
CA TYR A 275 28.07 12.36 2.77
C TYR A 275 27.73 13.17 4.03
N MET A 276 26.60 13.87 3.99
CA MET A 276 26.02 14.65 5.08
C MET A 276 24.48 14.69 4.98
N GLY A 277 23.84 15.28 5.98
CA GLY A 277 22.38 15.35 6.10
C GLY A 277 21.85 14.32 7.10
N LYS A 278 20.55 14.37 7.40
CA LYS A 278 19.92 13.41 8.34
C LYS A 278 19.77 12.01 7.74
N ASP A 279 19.62 11.94 6.42
CA ASP A 279 19.48 10.72 5.61
C ASP A 279 20.80 10.28 4.96
N CYS A 280 21.87 11.06 5.18
CA CYS A 280 23.18 10.85 4.57
C CYS A 280 23.15 10.72 3.04
N GLN A 281 22.18 11.35 2.37
CA GLN A 281 22.08 11.32 0.91
C GLN A 281 22.72 12.54 0.24
N THR A 282 23.07 13.57 1.01
CA THR A 282 23.68 14.79 0.46
C THR A 282 25.19 14.60 0.36
N LEU A 283 25.74 14.66 -0.85
CA LEU A 283 27.19 14.66 -1.07
C LEU A 283 27.84 15.88 -0.42
N CYS A 284 29.09 15.74 0.04
CA CYS A 284 29.82 16.87 0.57
C CYS A 284 29.88 18.03 -0.43
N PRO A 285 29.61 19.28 0.02
CA PRO A 285 29.78 20.45 -0.82
C PRO A 285 31.26 20.63 -1.20
N GLN A 286 31.50 21.44 -2.23
CA GLN A 286 32.88 21.75 -2.66
C GLN A 286 33.72 22.24 -1.49
N ASN A 287 34.98 21.79 -1.45
CA ASN A 287 35.99 22.11 -0.43
C ASN A 287 35.73 21.54 0.97
N THR A 288 34.86 20.54 1.11
CA THR A 288 34.69 19.79 2.37
C THR A 288 34.86 18.28 2.16
N TYR A 289 35.24 17.55 3.21
CA TYR A 289 35.45 16.12 3.13
C TYR A 289 35.28 15.40 4.48
N GLY A 290 35.26 14.07 4.42
CA GLY A 290 35.22 13.18 5.58
C GLY A 290 33.81 12.92 6.10
N VAL A 291 33.73 12.31 7.28
CA VAL A 291 32.48 11.99 8.00
C VAL A 291 31.69 13.28 8.21
N ASN A 292 30.40 13.26 7.85
CA ASN A 292 29.51 14.42 7.91
C ASN A 292 30.03 15.70 7.20
N CYS A 293 31.04 15.58 6.34
CA CYS A 293 31.68 16.70 5.65
C CYS A 293 32.24 17.78 6.60
N LEU A 294 32.68 17.39 7.79
CA LEU A 294 33.12 18.32 8.84
C LEU A 294 34.53 18.89 8.63
N ASN A 295 35.32 18.31 7.72
CA ASN A 295 36.69 18.77 7.45
C ASN A 295 36.74 19.67 6.22
N MET A 296 37.60 20.69 6.24
CA MET A 296 37.85 21.57 5.08
C MET A 296 39.06 21.10 4.28
N CYS A 297 38.92 21.11 2.97
CA CYS A 297 40.01 20.84 2.05
C CYS A 297 41.04 21.99 2.04
N VAL A 298 42.32 21.63 1.94
CA VAL A 298 43.46 22.58 1.89
C VAL A 298 44.13 22.62 0.51
N CYS A 299 43.46 22.09 -0.51
CA CYS A 299 43.98 22.01 -1.87
C CYS A 299 44.17 23.41 -2.47
N SER A 300 45.33 23.63 -3.09
CA SER A 300 45.70 24.88 -3.75
C SER A 300 45.53 24.80 -5.27
N ASN A 301 45.63 25.94 -5.95
CA ASN A 301 45.75 26.02 -7.41
C ASN A 301 44.67 25.29 -8.21
N LEU A 302 43.41 25.45 -7.78
CA LEU A 302 42.22 24.85 -8.42
C LEU A 302 42.23 23.30 -8.44
N ALA A 303 43.02 22.68 -7.57
CA ALA A 303 43.02 21.23 -7.43
C ALA A 303 41.67 20.72 -6.89
N GLN A 304 41.24 19.57 -7.40
CA GLN A 304 39.99 18.94 -6.97
C GLN A 304 40.22 18.19 -5.66
N CYS A 305 39.39 18.45 -4.67
CA CYS A 305 39.43 17.75 -3.40
C CYS A 305 38.55 16.49 -3.43
N ASN A 306 39.09 15.37 -2.98
CA ASN A 306 38.33 14.16 -2.75
C ASN A 306 37.47 14.32 -1.49
N ARG A 307 36.15 14.26 -1.66
CA ARG A 307 35.17 14.39 -0.57
C ARG A 307 35.27 13.31 0.51
N ILE A 308 35.90 12.17 0.23
CA ILE A 308 36.00 11.06 1.16
C ILE A 308 37.17 11.30 2.13
N ASP A 309 38.37 11.51 1.60
CA ASP A 309 39.61 11.52 2.40
C ASP A 309 40.37 12.87 2.41
N GLY A 310 39.91 13.85 1.63
CA GLY A 310 40.52 15.18 1.55
C GLY A 310 41.77 15.25 0.68
N SER A 311 42.11 14.18 -0.05
CA SER A 311 43.24 14.17 -0.97
C SER A 311 43.02 15.14 -2.15
N CYS A 312 44.11 15.75 -2.63
CA CYS A 312 44.06 16.74 -3.70
C CYS A 312 44.53 16.13 -5.03
N ALA A 313 43.68 16.18 -6.04
CA ALA A 313 44.03 15.86 -7.41
C ALA A 313 44.56 17.11 -8.12
N CYS A 314 45.89 17.21 -8.23
CA CYS A 314 46.55 18.37 -8.83
C CYS A 314 46.34 18.46 -10.33
N VAL A 315 46.26 19.69 -10.85
CA VAL A 315 46.02 19.97 -12.27
C VAL A 315 47.28 20.53 -12.95
N GLY A 316 47.50 20.15 -14.21
CA GLY A 316 48.63 20.65 -15.00
C GLY A 316 49.99 20.33 -14.37
N ARG A 317 50.79 21.37 -14.10
CA ARG A 317 52.14 21.26 -13.53
C ARG A 317 52.22 21.23 -12.01
N TRP A 318 51.10 21.38 -11.30
CA TRP A 318 51.09 21.44 -9.83
C TRP A 318 51.27 20.05 -9.20
N ARG A 319 52.03 19.97 -8.10
CA ARG A 319 52.45 18.76 -7.40
C ARG A 319 52.46 19.00 -5.88
N GLY A 320 52.87 17.98 -5.13
CA GLY A 320 52.82 17.97 -3.67
C GLY A 320 51.44 17.57 -3.14
N ARG A 321 51.36 17.26 -1.84
CA ARG A 321 50.14 16.73 -1.20
C ARG A 321 48.93 17.67 -1.32
N ILE A 322 49.19 18.98 -1.33
CA ILE A 322 48.16 20.02 -1.38
C ILE A 322 48.22 20.85 -2.67
N CYS A 323 48.97 20.41 -3.68
CA CYS A 323 49.08 21.05 -4.98
C CYS A 323 49.64 22.48 -4.94
N ASN A 324 50.57 22.76 -4.02
CA ASN A 324 51.25 24.04 -3.86
C ASN A 324 52.69 24.03 -4.39
N GLU A 325 53.20 22.88 -4.82
CA GLU A 325 54.49 22.73 -5.50
C GLU A 325 54.25 22.62 -7.01
N SER A 326 55.25 22.85 -7.85
CA SER A 326 55.11 22.79 -9.31
C SER A 326 56.35 22.25 -10.01
N GLU A 327 56.13 21.51 -11.09
CA GLU A 327 57.16 21.22 -12.08
C GLU A 327 57.68 22.53 -12.69
N PRO A 328 58.99 22.62 -12.95
CA PRO A 328 59.58 23.84 -13.45
C PRO A 328 59.11 24.11 -14.87
N GLN A 329 58.81 25.37 -15.17
CA GLN A 329 58.40 25.80 -16.51
C GLN A 329 59.18 27.05 -16.91
N ILE A 330 59.84 27.03 -18.08
CA ILE A 330 60.55 28.18 -18.62
C ILE A 330 59.53 29.17 -19.19
N VAL A 331 59.29 30.25 -18.44
CA VAL A 331 58.33 31.30 -18.78
C VAL A 331 58.93 32.37 -19.69
N ALA A 332 60.26 32.57 -19.66
CA ALA A 332 60.95 33.50 -20.54
C ALA A 332 62.33 32.97 -20.96
N ALA A 333 62.62 33.08 -22.25
CA ALA A 333 63.95 32.90 -22.83
C ALA A 333 63.96 33.73 -24.11
N THR A 334 64.81 34.76 -24.16
CA THR A 334 64.87 35.72 -25.27
C THR A 334 66.09 35.46 -26.14
N ASP A 335 65.87 35.55 -27.45
CA ASP A 335 66.94 35.64 -28.42
C ASP A 335 67.56 37.05 -28.36
N GLU A 336 68.87 37.14 -28.51
CA GLU A 336 69.60 38.42 -28.46
C GLU A 336 70.41 38.63 -29.74
N GLU A 337 70.61 39.89 -30.13
CA GLU A 337 71.46 40.29 -31.26
C GLU A 337 72.46 41.36 -30.83
N VAL A 338 73.75 41.14 -31.09
CA VAL A 338 74.84 42.04 -30.69
C VAL A 338 75.94 42.13 -31.74
N ASN A 339 76.75 43.20 -31.69
CA ASN A 339 77.92 43.32 -32.54
C ASN A 339 79.06 42.41 -32.05
N MET A 340 79.92 41.97 -32.96
CA MET A 340 81.15 41.26 -32.61
C MET A 340 81.99 42.02 -31.56
N GLY A 341 82.43 41.32 -30.52
CA GLY A 341 83.19 41.90 -29.41
C GLY A 341 82.35 42.68 -28.37
N GLN A 342 81.04 42.84 -28.60
CA GLN A 342 80.13 43.43 -27.62
C GLN A 342 79.79 42.41 -26.52
N GLN A 343 79.79 42.86 -25.27
CA GLN A 343 79.41 42.01 -24.15
C GLN A 343 77.89 41.99 -23.97
N VAL A 344 77.33 40.81 -23.78
CA VAL A 344 75.88 40.58 -23.62
C VAL A 344 75.59 39.67 -22.43
N PHE A 345 74.39 39.82 -21.86
CA PHE A 345 73.86 38.92 -20.84
C PHE A 345 72.70 38.15 -21.44
N LEU A 346 72.85 36.82 -21.54
CA LEU A 346 71.76 35.94 -21.90
C LEU A 346 71.06 35.51 -20.62
N SER A 347 69.73 35.46 -20.64
CA SER A 347 68.95 35.01 -19.50
C SER A 347 67.80 34.10 -19.87
N CYS A 348 67.49 33.16 -18.99
CA CYS A 348 66.24 32.43 -19.02
C CYS A 348 65.61 32.42 -17.63
N THR A 349 64.29 32.56 -17.59
CA THR A 349 63.50 32.59 -16.37
C THR A 349 62.57 31.39 -16.34
N ALA A 350 62.59 30.65 -15.23
CA ALA A 350 61.69 29.56 -14.97
C ALA A 350 60.87 29.83 -13.71
N ASP A 351 59.61 29.40 -13.72
CA ASP A 351 58.72 29.42 -12.58
C ASP A 351 58.63 27.99 -12.02
N ALA A 352 58.94 27.80 -10.74
CA ALA A 352 58.90 26.48 -10.10
C ALA A 352 58.82 26.56 -8.57
N VAL A 353 58.26 25.53 -7.95
CA VAL A 353 58.29 25.31 -6.50
C VAL A 353 58.52 23.81 -6.25
N PRO A 354 59.56 23.36 -5.53
CA PRO A 354 60.62 24.16 -4.92
C PRO A 354 61.57 24.77 -5.97
N GLU A 355 62.48 25.62 -5.49
CA GLU A 355 63.52 26.27 -6.29
C GLU A 355 64.22 25.26 -7.22
N PRO A 356 64.27 25.53 -8.55
CA PRO A 356 64.83 24.58 -9.50
C PRO A 356 66.33 24.78 -9.70
N GLN A 357 67.01 23.70 -10.05
CA GLN A 357 68.36 23.75 -10.59
C GLN A 357 68.31 24.20 -12.05
N MET A 358 68.81 25.41 -12.32
CA MET A 358 68.88 25.96 -13.67
C MET A 358 70.31 25.94 -14.22
N ASN A 359 70.41 25.71 -15.52
CA ASN A 359 71.68 25.77 -16.24
C ASN A 359 71.46 26.38 -17.64
N LEU A 360 72.50 27.04 -18.15
CA LEU A 360 72.50 27.62 -19.49
C LEU A 360 73.83 27.26 -20.17
N SER A 361 73.76 26.40 -21.18
CA SER A 361 74.93 25.82 -21.82
C SER A 361 74.93 26.07 -23.32
N SER A 362 76.13 26.09 -23.92
CA SER A 362 76.32 26.17 -25.37
C SER A 362 77.56 25.36 -25.73
N SER A 363 77.52 24.69 -26.89
CA SER A 363 78.68 23.98 -27.44
C SER A 363 79.80 24.94 -27.87
N ASP A 364 79.44 26.14 -28.31
CA ASP A 364 80.38 27.14 -28.82
C ASP A 364 81.07 27.94 -27.70
N PHE A 365 80.48 27.93 -26.50
CA PHE A 365 81.00 28.60 -25.32
C PHE A 365 81.17 27.61 -24.16
N PRO A 366 82.26 26.83 -24.13
CA PRO A 366 82.52 25.91 -23.03
C PRO A 366 82.86 26.65 -21.73
N GLY A 367 82.40 26.13 -20.59
CA GLY A 367 82.77 26.64 -19.26
C GLY A 367 82.08 27.95 -18.85
N LEU A 368 80.89 28.25 -19.39
CA LEU A 368 80.07 29.38 -18.97
C LEU A 368 79.81 29.35 -17.46
N ARG A 369 79.93 30.51 -16.81
CA ARG A 369 79.55 30.69 -15.41
C ARG A 369 78.10 31.16 -15.33
N VAL A 370 77.21 30.25 -14.96
CA VAL A 370 75.79 30.54 -14.78
C VAL A 370 75.55 31.08 -13.37
N SER A 371 74.87 32.21 -13.26
CA SER A 371 74.36 32.74 -12.00
C SER A 371 72.85 32.59 -11.98
N VAL A 372 72.32 31.88 -10.99
CA VAL A 372 70.88 31.74 -10.75
C VAL A 372 70.49 32.69 -9.63
N ARG A 373 69.42 33.48 -9.84
CA ARG A 373 68.88 34.41 -8.85
C ARG A 373 67.36 34.25 -8.73
N PRO A 374 66.80 34.28 -7.51
CA PRO A 374 65.36 34.33 -7.33
C PRO A 374 64.81 35.70 -7.76
N LEU A 375 63.59 35.70 -8.28
CA LEU A 375 62.77 36.86 -8.63
C LEU A 375 61.48 36.83 -7.80
N GLU A 376 60.48 37.64 -8.17
CA GLU A 376 59.16 37.63 -7.53
C GLU A 376 58.33 36.40 -7.95
N GLN A 377 57.34 36.01 -7.13
CA GLN A 377 56.34 34.99 -7.46
C GLN A 377 56.89 33.60 -7.86
N ASN A 378 57.91 33.09 -7.15
CA ASN A 378 58.53 31.76 -7.40
C ASN A 378 59.26 31.64 -8.75
N GLN A 379 59.63 32.78 -9.36
CA GLN A 379 60.45 32.80 -10.55
C GLN A 379 61.94 32.79 -10.20
N HIS A 380 62.73 32.09 -11.00
CA HIS A 380 64.17 31.99 -10.89
C HIS A 380 64.78 32.28 -12.24
N GLN A 381 65.82 33.12 -12.27
CA GLN A 381 66.48 33.55 -13.50
C GLN A 381 67.93 33.07 -13.53
N ALA A 382 68.27 32.30 -14.56
CA ALA A 382 69.65 31.96 -14.87
C ALA A 382 70.21 32.98 -15.86
N VAL A 383 71.39 33.52 -15.56
CA VAL A 383 72.07 34.53 -16.38
C VAL A 383 73.50 34.09 -16.66
N VAL A 384 73.95 34.24 -17.90
CA VAL A 384 75.35 34.09 -18.30
C VAL A 384 75.82 35.35 -19.01
N LYS A 385 77.11 35.63 -18.86
CA LYS A 385 77.79 36.73 -19.54
C LYS A 385 78.62 36.18 -20.68
N VAL A 386 78.39 36.66 -21.91
CA VAL A 386 79.10 36.20 -23.11
C VAL A 386 79.70 37.41 -23.83
N LYS A 387 80.85 37.21 -24.47
CA LYS A 387 81.48 38.17 -25.37
C LYS A 387 81.94 37.40 -26.61
N PRO A 388 81.14 37.37 -27.69
CA PRO A 388 81.49 36.64 -28.89
C PRO A 388 82.61 37.35 -29.66
N GLU A 389 83.54 36.56 -30.20
CA GLU A 389 84.69 37.06 -31.01
C GLU A 389 84.51 36.79 -32.51
N THR A 390 83.50 36.03 -32.88
CA THR A 390 83.17 35.67 -34.27
C THR A 390 81.70 35.98 -34.55
N SER A 391 81.41 36.29 -35.82
CA SER A 391 80.03 36.50 -36.28
C SER A 391 79.36 35.16 -36.56
N GLY A 392 78.05 35.14 -36.47
CA GLY A 392 77.24 33.94 -36.64
C GLY A 392 76.10 33.85 -35.63
N THR A 393 75.37 32.74 -35.70
CA THR A 393 74.28 32.44 -34.77
C THR A 393 74.70 31.30 -33.87
N PHE A 394 74.67 31.55 -32.56
CA PHE A 394 75.05 30.58 -31.53
C PHE A 394 73.82 30.10 -30.79
N GLU A 395 73.70 28.78 -30.60
CA GLU A 395 72.60 28.20 -29.83
C GLU A 395 72.99 28.05 -28.35
N PHE A 396 72.06 28.43 -27.49
CA PHE A 396 72.12 28.22 -26.05
C PHE A 396 70.93 27.37 -25.63
N LEU A 397 71.18 26.44 -24.71
CA LEU A 397 70.16 25.59 -24.13
C LEU A 397 69.99 25.96 -22.66
N CYS A 398 68.81 26.50 -22.33
CA CYS A 398 68.38 26.65 -20.96
C CYS A 398 67.71 25.35 -20.49
N THR A 399 68.15 24.82 -19.35
CA THR A 399 67.54 23.66 -18.70
C THR A 399 67.19 24.00 -17.27
N THR A 400 66.03 23.53 -16.82
CA THR A 400 65.56 23.70 -15.44
C THR A 400 65.01 22.38 -14.91
N ARG A 401 65.33 22.03 -13.65
CA ARG A 401 64.93 20.75 -13.03
C ARG A 401 64.68 20.92 -11.54
N ASN A 402 63.65 20.27 -11.02
CA ASN A 402 63.49 20.02 -9.60
C ASN A 402 63.09 18.54 -9.36
N GLU A 403 62.65 18.19 -8.16
CA GLU A 403 62.23 16.83 -7.82
C GLU A 403 60.96 16.37 -8.56
N HIS A 404 60.14 17.33 -9.02
CA HIS A 404 58.88 17.06 -9.68
C HIS A 404 59.00 16.89 -11.19
N GLY A 405 60.00 17.53 -11.81
CA GLY A 405 60.13 17.50 -13.25
C GLY A 405 61.30 18.29 -13.81
N PHE A 406 61.24 18.50 -15.12
CA PHE A 406 62.28 19.15 -15.90
C PHE A 406 61.65 19.85 -17.12
N ASP A 407 62.23 20.98 -17.49
CA ASP A 407 61.89 21.70 -18.71
C ASP A 407 63.16 22.25 -19.38
N MET A 408 63.10 22.46 -20.69
CA MET A 408 64.22 22.99 -21.47
C MET A 408 63.75 23.84 -22.64
N LYS A 409 64.52 24.89 -22.93
CA LYS A 409 64.23 25.80 -24.03
C LYS A 409 65.52 26.28 -24.67
N LYS A 410 65.52 26.31 -26.01
CA LYS A 410 66.61 26.91 -26.79
C LYS A 410 66.40 28.42 -26.90
N LEU A 411 67.50 29.15 -26.90
CA LEU A 411 67.59 30.57 -27.27
C LEU A 411 68.83 30.78 -28.13
N THR A 412 68.81 31.82 -28.94
CA THR A 412 69.82 32.12 -29.94
C THR A 412 70.50 33.46 -29.67
N LEU A 413 71.80 33.51 -29.91
CA LEU A 413 72.58 34.75 -29.91
C LEU A 413 73.08 34.98 -31.34
N THR A 414 72.59 36.03 -31.97
CA THR A 414 73.05 36.44 -33.31
C THR A 414 74.12 37.52 -33.17
N VAL A 415 75.25 37.31 -33.83
CA VAL A 415 76.40 38.21 -33.77
C VAL A 415 76.69 38.76 -35.16
N VAL A 416 76.51 40.08 -35.31
CA VAL A 416 76.66 40.82 -36.57
C VAL A 416 77.98 41.57 -36.67
#